data_AF-A0A3R6K924-F1
#
_entry.id   AF-A0A3R6K924-F1
#
_cell.length_a   1.000
_cell.length_b   1.000
_cell.length_c   1.000
_cell.angle_alpha   90.00
_cell.angle_beta   90.00
_cell.angle_gamma   90.00
#
_symmetry.space_group_name_H-M   'P 1'
#
loop_
_entity.id
_entity.type
_entity.pdbx_description
1 polymer ?
#
loop_
_entity_poly.entity_id
_entity_poly.type
_entity_poly.pdbx_seq_one_letter_code
_entity_poly.pdbx_strand_id
1 'polypeptide(L)' 'MPRHHQCLCPFYECHSRKGRAQATITCENVMKNDGFGVKNQLLFASYLDEKAYYEMFCMDTYQECPYYQFIKKEKYNE' A
#
# COMPACT_ATOMS: atom_id res chain seq x y z
N MET A 1 8.84 -12.53 16.01
CA MET A 1 9.94 -11.60 16.33
C MET A 1 9.46 -10.18 16.05
N PRO A 2 9.30 -9.28 17.03
CA PRO A 2 8.75 -7.96 16.75
C PRO A 2 9.90 -6.95 16.68
N ARG A 3 10.32 -6.58 15.48
CA ARG A 3 10.85 -5.24 15.25
C ARG A 3 9.73 -4.50 14.55
N HIS A 4 9.05 -3.63 15.29
CA HIS A 4 8.10 -2.69 14.72
C HIS A 4 8.87 -1.79 13.74
N HIS A 5 9.01 -2.24 12.49
CA HIS A 5 9.18 -1.30 11.38
C HIS A 5 7.83 -0.63 11.25
N GLN A 6 7.70 0.53 11.90
CA GLN A 6 6.44 1.23 12.03
C GLN A 6 6.13 1.85 10.67
N CYS A 7 5.17 1.26 9.96
CA CYS A 7 4.65 1.86 8.74
C CYS A 7 4.03 3.22 9.10
N LEU A 8 4.49 4.29 8.43
CA LEU A 8 4.04 5.66 8.64
C LEU A 8 2.85 6.02 7.75
N CYS A 9 2.67 5.32 6.63
CA CYS A 9 1.57 5.58 5.70
C CYS A 9 0.21 5.29 6.35
N PRO A 10 -0.70 6.28 6.47
CA PRO A 10 -2.00 6.08 7.11
C PRO A 10 -2.97 5.26 6.26
N PHE A 11 -2.72 5.16 4.94
CA PHE A 11 -3.55 4.39 4.02
C PHE A 11 -3.02 2.98 3.77
N TYR A 12 -1.90 2.58 4.38
CA TYR A 12 -1.38 1.23 4.23
C TYR A 12 -2.21 0.24 5.06
N GLU A 13 -2.64 -0.87 4.44
CA GLU A 13 -3.34 -1.94 5.15
C GLU A 13 -2.44 -3.16 5.39
N CYS A 14 -1.91 -3.75 4.31
CA CYS A 14 -1.03 -4.91 4.38
C CYS A 14 -0.21 -5.10 3.11
N HIS A 15 0.83 -5.94 3.17
CA HIS A 15 1.56 -6.41 1.99
C HIS A 15 1.67 -7.93 1.98
N SER A 16 2.06 -8.48 0.84
CA SER A 16 2.17 -9.92 0.63
C SER A 16 3.28 -10.53 1.49
N ARG A 17 3.10 -11.77 1.92
CA ARG A 17 4.17 -12.48 2.63
C ARG A 17 5.13 -13.11 1.62
N LYS A 18 6.41 -13.18 1.99
CA LYS A 18 7.44 -13.89 1.23
C LYS A 18 6.97 -15.30 0.84
N GLY A 19 7.14 -15.66 -0.44
CA GLY A 19 6.73 -16.96 -1.00
C GLY A 19 5.36 -16.99 -1.67
N ARG A 20 4.64 -15.86 -1.73
CA ARG A 20 3.47 -15.71 -2.61
C ARG A 20 3.91 -15.62 -4.07
N ALA A 21 3.04 -16.10 -4.97
CA ALA A 21 3.27 -16.03 -6.42
C ALA A 21 3.41 -14.60 -6.94
N GLN A 22 2.80 -13.63 -6.24
CA GLN A 22 2.84 -12.23 -6.57
C GLN A 22 3.11 -11.42 -5.31
N ALA A 23 3.98 -10.43 -5.45
CA ALA A 23 4.30 -9.47 -4.42
C ALA A 23 3.33 -8.29 -4.52
N THR A 24 2.67 -7.93 -3.42
CA THR A 24 1.58 -6.94 -3.43
C THR A 24 1.60 -6.04 -2.20
N ILE A 25 1.16 -4.80 -2.36
CA ILE A 25 0.83 -3.89 -1.25
C ILE A 25 -0.63 -3.50 -1.41
N THR A 26 -1.42 -3.68 -0.35
CA THR A 26 -2.82 -3.27 -0.27
C THR A 26 -2.91 -1.99 0.53
N CYS A 27 -3.52 -0.99 -0.08
CA CYS A 27 -3.82 0.29 0.55
C CYS A 27 -5.33 0.45 0.70
N GLU A 28 -5.73 1.47 1.45
CA GLU A 28 -7.11 1.84 1.62
C GLU A 28 -7.84 2.00 0.29
N ASN A 29 -9.07 1.49 0.24
CA ASN A 29 -9.92 1.63 -0.93
C ASN A 29 -10.37 3.07 -1.15
N VAL A 30 -10.20 3.52 -2.40
CA VAL A 30 -10.68 4.81 -2.90
C VAL A 30 -12.18 4.77 -3.17
N MET A 31 -12.66 3.69 -3.78
CA MET A 31 -14.09 3.55 -4.10
C MET A 31 -14.88 3.00 -2.90
N LYS A 32 -16.10 3.51 -2.70
CA LYS A 32 -17.07 2.87 -1.80
C LYS A 32 -17.49 1.54 -2.43
N ASN A 33 -17.42 0.46 -1.67
CA ASN A 33 -17.82 -0.85 -2.15
C ASN A 33 -19.33 -0.87 -2.43
N ASP A 34 -19.70 -0.86 -3.72
CA ASP A 34 -21.08 -1.02 -4.20
C ASP A 34 -21.54 -2.51 -4.14
N GLY A 35 -21.22 -3.20 -3.04
CA GLY A 35 -21.52 -4.63 -2.84
C GLY A 35 -20.47 -5.61 -3.37
N PHE A 36 -19.39 -5.13 -3.99
CA PHE A 36 -18.25 -5.94 -4.43
C PHE A 36 -17.01 -5.66 -3.59
N GLY A 37 -16.25 -6.71 -3.23
CA GLY A 37 -15.03 -6.61 -2.43
C GLY A 37 -13.81 -6.19 -3.26
N VAL A 38 -13.90 -5.05 -3.96
CA VAL A 38 -12.76 -4.51 -4.74
C VAL A 38 -11.71 -4.00 -3.76
N LYS A 39 -10.45 -4.34 -3.98
CA LYS A 39 -9.32 -3.87 -3.16
C LYS A 39 -8.30 -3.13 -4.02
N ASN A 40 -7.84 -1.98 -3.53
CA ASN A 40 -6.71 -1.27 -4.11
C ASN A 40 -5.42 -2.00 -3.78
N GLN A 41 -4.87 -2.69 -4.78
CA GLN A 41 -3.64 -3.45 -4.65
C GLN A 41 -2.61 -3.00 -5.69
N LEU A 42 -1.44 -2.63 -5.18
CA LEU A 42 -0.22 -2.50 -5.96
C LEU A 42 0.34 -3.89 -6.22
N LEU A 43 0.63 -4.19 -7.48
CA LEU A 43 1.26 -5.43 -7.91
C LEU A 43 2.71 -5.16 -8.30
N PHE A 44 3.62 -5.98 -7.77
CA PHE A 44 5.04 -5.87 -8.03
C PHE A 44 5.55 -7.09 -8.80
N ALA A 45 6.54 -6.86 -9.66
CA ALA A 45 7.19 -7.93 -10.42
C ALA A 45 7.96 -8.89 -9.52
N SER A 46 8.54 -8.38 -8.43
CA SER A 46 9.27 -9.18 -7.46
C SER A 46 9.02 -8.72 -6.01
N TYR A 47 9.33 -9.63 -5.07
CA TYR A 47 9.35 -9.31 -3.64
C TYR A 47 10.38 -8.22 -3.29
N LEU A 48 11.48 -8.11 -4.05
CA LEU A 48 12.48 -7.07 -3.82
C LEU A 48 11.93 -5.69 -4.19
N ASP A 49 11.17 -5.58 -5.27
CA ASP A 49 10.52 -4.34 -5.68
C ASP A 49 9.45 -3.92 -4.67
N GLU A 50 8.62 -4.88 -4.22
CA GLU A 50 7.62 -4.64 -3.17
C GLU A 50 8.29 -4.14 -1.88
N LYS A 51 9.36 -4.81 -1.46
CA LYS A 51 10.10 -4.42 -0.26
C LYS A 51 10.72 -3.03 -0.39
N ALA A 52 11.36 -2.74 -1.52
CA ALA A 52 11.95 -1.43 -1.79
C ALA A 52 10.89 -0.33 -1.77
N TYR A 53 9.73 -0.58 -2.39
CA TYR A 53 8.60 0.34 -2.36
C TYR A 53 8.07 0.56 -0.94
N TYR A 54 7.91 -0.51 -0.16
CA TYR A 54 7.45 -0.45 1.22
C TYR A 54 8.42 0.33 2.12
N GLU A 55 9.73 0.06 2.01
CA GLU A 55 10.76 0.77 2.77
C GLU A 55 10.86 2.24 2.37
N MET A 56 10.75 2.56 1.08
CA MET A 56 10.82 3.94 0.59
C MET A 56 9.57 4.74 0.94
N PHE A 57 8.40 4.27 0.53
CA PHE A 57 7.16 5.04 0.63
C PHE A 57 6.38 4.75 1.90
N CYS A 58 6.26 3.49 2.33
CA CYS A 58 5.39 3.18 3.47
C CYS A 58 6.07 3.47 4.82
N MET A 59 7.40 3.53 4.88
CA MET A 59 8.14 3.83 6.12
C MET A 59 8.74 5.22 6.20
N ASP A 60 8.99 5.90 5.08
CA ASP A 60 9.71 7.19 5.07
C ASP A 60 8.87 8.27 4.37
N THR A 61 8.88 8.30 3.03
CA THR A 61 8.31 9.40 2.24
C THR A 61 6.89 9.11 1.74
N TYR A 62 5.98 8.71 2.64
CA TYR A 62 4.62 8.33 2.24
C TYR A 62 3.83 9.45 1.56
N GLN A 63 4.14 10.72 1.85
CA GLN A 63 3.47 11.87 1.24
C GLN A 63 3.79 12.02 -0.27
N GLU A 64 4.94 11.50 -0.69
CA GLU A 64 5.38 11.47 -2.09
C GLU A 64 4.92 10.20 -2.82
N CYS A 65 4.31 9.26 -2.10
CA CYS A 65 3.76 8.05 -2.69
C CYS A 65 2.61 8.41 -3.66
N PRO A 66 2.65 7.96 -4.93
CA PRO A 66 1.61 8.28 -5.90
C PRO A 66 0.24 7.73 -5.47
N TYR A 67 0.22 6.58 -4.77
CA TYR A 67 -1.01 6.00 -4.24
C TYR A 67 -1.56 6.77 -3.04
N TYR A 68 -0.69 7.33 -2.20
CA TYR A 68 -1.13 8.20 -1.11
C TYR A 68 -1.82 9.44 -1.65
N GLN A 69 -1.19 10.10 -2.63
CA GLN A 69 -1.75 11.29 -3.28
C GLN A 69 -3.06 10.98 -4.01
N PHE A 70 -3.13 9.83 -4.68
CA PHE A 70 -4.35 9.38 -5.33
C PHE A 70 -5.50 9.16 -4.34
N ILE A 71 -5.26 8.46 -3.22
CA ILE A 71 -6.29 8.24 -2.20
C ILE A 71 -6.74 9.56 -1.60
N LYS A 72 -5.79 10.42 -1.23
CA LYS A 72 -6.06 11.74 -0.67
C LYS A 72 -6.93 12.58 -1.61
N LYS A 73 -6.57 12.63 -2.88
CA LYS A 73 -7.31 13.38 -3.90
C LYS A 73 -8.70 12.81 -4.17
N GLU A 74 -8.82 11.52 -4.43
CA GLU A 74 -10.07 10.94 -4.95
C GLU A 74 -11.08 10.62 -3.85
N LYS A 75 -10.61 10.25 -2.65
CA LYS A 75 -11.48 9.87 -1.54
C LYS A 75 -11.77 11.03 -0.59
N TYR A 76 -10.77 11.87 -0.34
CA TYR A 76 -10.87 12.97 0.63
C TYR A 76 -10.98 14.34 -0.04
N ASN A 77 -10.79 14.46 -1.36
CA ASN A 77 -10.78 15.74 -2.10
C ASN A 77 -9.79 16.77 -1.53
N GLU A 78 -8.66 16.30 -0.99
CA GLU A 78 -7.57 17.11 -0.41
C GLU A 78 -6.30 17.05 -1.25
#